data_AF-A0AAV5B773-F1
#
_entry.id   AF-A0AAV5B773-F1
#
_cell.length_a   1.000
_cell.length_b   1.000
_cell.length_c   1.000
_cell.angle_alpha   90.00
_cell.angle_beta   90.00
_cell.angle_gamma   90.00
#
_symmetry.space_group_name_H-M   'P 1'
#
loop_
_entity.id
_entity.type
_entity.pdbx_description
1 polymer ?
#
loop_
_entity_poly.entity_id
_entity_poly.type
_entity_poly.pdbx_seq_one_letter_code
_entity_poly.pdbx_strand_id
1 'polypeptide(L)'
;MLEMNKVAEMENIFNRLETIVSDLEKQTVMLNKNKEQWDKLFSWYFEGSWLQDHDLDETGVFSKKMSCGVLSEDGIYDLYCRLEQLRKDWERFSAFGKGSQNP
;
A
#
# COMPACT_ATOMS: atom_id res chain seq x y z
N MET A 1 8.40 33.06 28.73
CA MET A 1 8.29 33.22 27.26
C MET A 1 9.04 32.12 26.50
N LEU A 2 10.34 31.87 26.76
CA LEU A 2 11.08 30.78 26.08
C LEU A 2 10.49 29.37 26.29
N GLU A 3 10.07 29.04 27.51
CA GLU A 3 9.46 27.73 27.81
C GLU A 3 8.10 27.52 27.13
N MET A 4 7.27 28.57 27.05
CA MET A 4 5.99 28.51 26.33
C MET A 4 6.18 28.31 24.82
N ASN A 5 7.24 28.90 24.24
CA ASN A 5 7.57 28.70 22.83
C ASN A 5 8.02 27.25 22.55
N LYS A 6 8.81 26.65 23.45
CA LYS A 6 9.21 25.24 23.34
C LYS A 6 8.02 24.30 23.43
N VAL A 7 7.12 24.50 24.40
CA VAL A 7 5.94 23.64 24.57
C VAL A 7 5.02 23.76 23.35
N ALA A 8 4.81 24.98 22.82
CA ALA A 8 4.00 25.17 21.62
C ALA A 8 4.60 24.49 20.37
N GLU A 9 5.93 24.51 20.23
CA GLU A 9 6.62 23.79 19.15
C GLU A 9 6.41 22.27 19.27
N MET A 10 6.60 21.72 20.48
CA MET A 10 6.40 20.28 20.72
C MET A 10 4.96 19.85 20.52
N GLU A 11 3.99 20.67 20.94
CA GLU A 11 2.56 20.44 20.74
C GLU A 11 2.22 20.38 19.25
N ASN A 12 2.81 21.26 18.44
CA ASN A 12 2.60 21.24 16.99
C ASN A 12 3.20 19.98 16.36
N ILE A 13 4.40 19.56 16.78
CA ILE A 13 5.03 18.32 16.33
C ILE A 13 4.15 17.12 16.70
N PHE A 14 3.69 17.06 17.96
CA PHE A 14 2.84 16.00 18.47
C PHE A 14 1.55 15.88 17.66
N ASN A 15 0.79 16.96 17.51
CA ASN A 15 -0.47 16.96 16.77
C ASN A 15 -0.29 16.56 15.29
N ARG A 16 0.83 16.98 14.68
CA ARG A 16 1.16 16.57 13.31
C ARG A 16 1.46 15.08 13.22
N LEU A 17 2.21 14.53 14.17
CA LEU A 17 2.52 13.10 14.21
C LEU A 17 1.26 12.26 14.45
N GLU A 18 0.40 12.66 15.39
CA GLU A 18 -0.90 12.02 15.65
C GLU A 18 -1.77 11.95 14.38
N THR A 19 -1.81 13.05 13.62
CA THR A 19 -2.57 13.09 12.35
C THR A 19 -2.01 12.08 11.34
N ILE A 20 -0.68 12.06 11.15
CA ILE A 20 -0.02 11.15 10.20
C ILE A 20 -0.26 9.69 10.61
N VAL A 21 -0.09 9.37 11.89
CA VAL A 21 -0.28 8.01 12.41
C VAL A 21 -1.73 7.56 12.24
N SER A 22 -2.70 8.40 12.60
CA SER A 22 -4.13 8.07 12.46
C SER A 22 -4.51 7.79 11.00
N ASP A 23 -3.98 8.56 10.06
CA ASP A 23 -4.27 8.35 8.65
C ASP A 23 -3.62 7.05 8.13
N LEU A 24 -2.39 6.75 8.53
CA LEU A 24 -1.73 5.48 8.20
C LEU A 24 -2.47 4.27 8.78
N GLU A 25 -2.96 4.35 10.01
CA GLU A 25 -3.77 3.29 10.64
C GLU A 25 -5.05 3.03 9.85
N LYS A 26 -5.78 4.09 9.45
CA LYS A 26 -6.98 3.96 8.60
C LYS A 26 -6.66 3.27 7.28
N GLN A 27 -5.59 3.68 6.59
CA GLN A 27 -5.21 3.06 5.31
C GLN A 27 -4.80 1.60 5.50
N THR A 28 -4.08 1.28 6.57
CA THR A 28 -3.67 -0.09 6.90
C THR A 28 -4.88 -0.99 7.16
N VAL A 29 -5.87 -0.50 7.90
CA VAL A 29 -7.14 -1.21 8.12
C VAL A 29 -7.85 -1.46 6.79
N MET A 30 -7.88 -0.48 5.90
CA MET A 30 -8.50 -0.63 4.57
C MET A 30 -7.77 -1.66 3.71
N LEU A 31 -6.44 -1.67 3.70
CA LEU A 31 -5.65 -2.67 2.98
C LEU A 31 -5.91 -4.09 3.50
N ASN A 32 -5.96 -4.26 4.82
CA ASN A 32 -6.23 -5.55 5.45
C ASN A 32 -7.66 -6.04 5.16
N LYS A 33 -8.66 -5.16 5.19
CA LYS A 33 -10.04 -5.51 4.85
C LYS A 33 -10.21 -5.96 3.40
N ASN A 34 -9.33 -5.49 2.50
CA ASN A 34 -9.36 -5.86 1.09
C ASN A 34 -8.39 -6.99 0.74
N LYS A 35 -7.75 -7.65 1.74
CA LYS A 35 -6.75 -8.71 1.52
C LYS A 35 -7.18 -9.77 0.51
N GLU A 36 -8.36 -10.32 0.70
CA GLU A 36 -8.90 -11.34 -0.18
C GLU A 36 -9.02 -10.87 -1.65
N GLN A 37 -9.32 -9.59 -1.87
CA GLN A 37 -9.49 -9.04 -3.22
C GLN A 37 -8.16 -8.89 -3.96
N TRP A 38 -7.12 -8.40 -3.30
CA TRP A 38 -5.80 -8.31 -3.94
C TRP A 38 -5.09 -9.66 -4.01
N ASP A 39 -5.33 -10.58 -3.06
CA ASP A 39 -4.90 -11.98 -3.19
C ASP A 39 -5.53 -12.61 -4.44
N LYS A 40 -6.84 -12.43 -4.67
CA LYS A 40 -7.51 -12.90 -5.88
C LYS A 40 -6.91 -12.31 -7.16
N LEU A 41 -6.64 -11.00 -7.18
CA LEU A 41 -6.01 -10.34 -8.33
C LEU A 41 -4.63 -10.92 -8.63
N PHE A 42 -3.80 -11.09 -7.60
CA PHE A 42 -2.44 -11.60 -7.74
C PHE A 42 -2.40 -13.09 -8.06
N SER A 43 -3.27 -13.91 -7.48
CA SER A 43 -3.40 -15.31 -7.88
C SER A 43 -3.83 -15.43 -9.34
N TRP A 44 -4.76 -14.60 -9.81
CA TRP A 44 -5.12 -14.61 -11.25
C TRP A 44 -3.93 -14.25 -12.15
N TYR A 45 -3.12 -13.25 -11.76
CA TYR A 45 -1.94 -12.82 -12.53
C TYR A 45 -0.78 -13.82 -12.50
N PHE A 46 -0.37 -14.29 -11.32
CA PHE A 46 0.84 -15.12 -11.16
C PHE A 46 0.59 -16.61 -11.38
N GLU A 47 -0.61 -17.10 -11.07
CA GLU A 47 -0.92 -18.54 -11.01
C GLU A 47 -2.13 -18.93 -11.86
N GLY A 48 -2.88 -17.95 -12.35
CA GLY A 48 -4.18 -18.13 -12.96
C GLY A 48 -4.16 -17.99 -14.48
N SER A 49 -5.30 -17.52 -15.00
CA SER A 49 -5.57 -17.45 -16.43
C SER A 49 -5.13 -16.14 -17.10
N TRP A 50 -4.36 -15.30 -16.41
CA TRP A 50 -4.05 -13.95 -16.90
C TRP A 50 -3.44 -13.95 -18.30
N LEU A 51 -2.52 -14.88 -18.59
CA LEU A 51 -1.89 -14.94 -19.91
C LEU A 51 -2.90 -15.30 -21.01
N GLN A 52 -3.80 -16.24 -20.75
CA GLN A 52 -4.87 -16.58 -21.69
C GLN A 52 -5.83 -15.40 -21.88
N ASP A 53 -6.17 -14.70 -20.80
CA ASP A 53 -7.03 -13.53 -20.86
C ASP A 53 -6.33 -12.36 -21.60
N HIS A 54 -5.01 -12.22 -21.46
CA HIS A 54 -4.22 -11.25 -22.22
C HIS A 54 -4.23 -11.56 -23.73
N ASP A 55 -4.01 -12.81 -24.13
CA ASP A 55 -4.07 -13.24 -25.54
C ASP A 55 -5.47 -12.98 -26.16
N LEU A 56 -6.53 -13.14 -25.37
CA LEU A 56 -7.90 -12.82 -25.81
C LEU A 56 -8.09 -11.32 -26.04
N ASP A 57 -7.44 -10.46 -25.26
CA ASP A 57 -7.45 -9.00 -25.48
C ASP A 57 -6.73 -8.62 -26.78
N GLU A 58 -5.57 -9.23 -27.03
CA GLU A 58 -4.81 -9.00 -28.28
C GLU A 58 -5.62 -9.38 -29.52
N THR A 59 -6.44 -10.42 -29.43
CA THR A 59 -7.34 -10.85 -30.51
C THR A 59 -8.62 -10.03 -30.61
N GLY A 60 -8.82 -9.05 -29.73
CA GLY A 60 -9.94 -8.10 -29.75
C GLY A 60 -11.24 -8.66 -29.20
N VAL A 61 -11.18 -9.70 -28.35
CA VAL A 61 -12.37 -10.33 -27.73
C VAL A 61 -13.03 -9.37 -26.74
N PHE A 62 -12.25 -8.57 -26.02
CA PHE A 62 -12.81 -7.60 -25.09
C PHE A 62 -13.24 -6.30 -25.80
N SER A 63 -14.39 -5.78 -25.37
CA SER A 63 -14.95 -4.55 -25.93
C SER A 63 -14.01 -3.37 -25.69
N LYS A 64 -13.74 -2.57 -26.73
CA LYS A 64 -12.98 -1.31 -26.64
C LYS A 64 -13.57 -0.26 -25.69
N LYS A 65 -14.80 -0.47 -25.19
CA LYS A 65 -15.42 0.39 -24.16
C LYS A 65 -15.03 0.01 -22.73
N MET A 66 -14.40 -1.16 -22.54
CA MET A 66 -13.90 -1.62 -21.25
C MET A 66 -12.45 -1.19 -21.09
N SER A 67 -12.07 -0.69 -19.92
CA SER A 67 -10.66 -0.47 -19.59
C SER A 67 -10.02 -1.81 -19.21
N CYS A 68 -9.05 -2.26 -20.01
CA CYS A 68 -8.29 -3.50 -19.79
C CYS A 68 -6.93 -3.23 -19.12
N GLY A 69 -6.83 -2.26 -18.21
CA GLY A 69 -5.54 -1.94 -17.55
C GLY A 69 -4.93 -3.13 -16.80
N VAL A 70 -5.76 -4.06 -16.34
CA VAL A 70 -5.36 -5.34 -15.73
C VAL A 70 -4.71 -6.33 -16.70
N LEU A 71 -4.90 -6.16 -18.01
CA LEU A 71 -4.27 -6.97 -19.06
C LEU A 71 -3.02 -6.30 -19.63
N SER A 72 -2.57 -5.18 -19.06
CA SER A 72 -1.24 -4.65 -19.36
C SER A 72 -0.16 -5.59 -18.82
N GLU A 73 0.96 -5.70 -19.55
CA GLU A 73 2.09 -6.57 -19.17
C GLU A 73 2.57 -6.28 -17.73
N ASP A 74 2.73 -5.00 -17.39
CA ASP A 74 3.38 -4.57 -16.14
C ASP A 74 2.41 -4.13 -15.02
N GLY A 75 1.15 -3.80 -15.33
CA GLY A 75 0.30 -3.05 -14.40
C GLY A 75 0.04 -3.74 -13.05
N ILE A 76 -0.18 -5.05 -13.06
CA ILE A 76 -0.41 -5.84 -11.83
C ILE A 76 0.92 -6.13 -11.12
N TYR A 77 1.98 -6.39 -11.88
CA TYR A 77 3.32 -6.64 -11.33
C TYR A 77 3.84 -5.40 -10.58
N ASP A 78 3.75 -4.21 -11.18
CA ASP A 78 4.13 -2.95 -10.55
C ASP A 78 3.35 -2.68 -9.27
N LEU A 79 2.04 -2.97 -9.28
CA LEU A 79 1.21 -2.84 -8.09
C LEU A 79 1.67 -3.80 -6.98
N TYR A 80 1.96 -5.06 -7.32
CA TYR A 80 2.49 -6.06 -6.39
C TYR A 80 3.81 -5.60 -5.77
N CYS A 81 4.78 -5.15 -6.59
CA CYS A 81 6.07 -4.66 -6.12
C CYS A 81 5.92 -3.47 -5.17
N ARG A 82 5.02 -2.53 -5.47
CA ARG A 82 4.76 -1.37 -4.61
C ARG A 82 4.14 -1.76 -3.26
N LEU A 83 3.21 -2.73 -3.24
CA LEU A 83 2.64 -3.24 -2.00
C LEU A 83 3.68 -3.96 -1.15
N GLU A 84 4.53 -4.78 -1.77
CA GLU A 84 5.60 -5.48 -1.08
C GLU A 84 6.67 -4.52 -0.52
N GLN A 85 6.98 -3.45 -1.26
CA GLN A 85 7.86 -2.39 -0.78
C GLN A 85 7.25 -1.66 0.42
N LEU A 86 5.96 -1.31 0.37
CA LEU A 86 5.25 -0.69 1.48
C LEU A 86 5.27 -1.57 2.74
N ARG A 87 5.09 -2.89 2.58
CA ARG A 87 5.18 -3.87 3.66
C ARG A 87 6.56 -3.86 4.33
N LYS A 88 7.64 -3.88 3.53
CA LYS A 88 9.02 -3.83 4.03
C LYS A 88 9.32 -2.52 4.75
N ASP A 89 8.83 -1.41 4.24
CA ASP A 89 9.03 -0.10 4.87
C ASP A 89 8.27 -0.03 6.22
N TRP A 90 7.10 -0.65 6.33
CA TRP A 90 6.39 -0.78 7.59
C TRP A 90 7.12 -1.66 8.62
N GLU A 91 7.70 -2.78 8.20
CA GLU A 91 8.54 -3.62 9.06
C GLU A 91 9.75 -2.86 9.60
N ARG A 92 10.41 -2.07 8.74
CA ARG A 92 11.53 -1.20 9.14
C ARG A 92 11.08 -0.12 10.12
N PHE A 93 9.95 0.53 9.86
CA PHE A 93 9.38 1.56 10.72
C PHE A 93 9.01 0.99 12.11
N SER A 94 8.32 -0.15 12.16
CA SER A 94 7.93 -0.79 13.41
C SER A 94 9.11 -1.34 14.23
N ALA A 95 10.24 -1.67 13.60
CA ALA A 95 11.46 -2.07 14.27
C ALA A 95 12.18 -0.91 14.99
N PHE A 96 12.00 0.33 14.53
CA PHE A 96 12.65 1.53 15.09
C PHE A 96 12.30 1.76 16.58
N GLY A 97 11.10 1.36 17.02
CA GLY A 97 10.66 1.50 18.41
C GLY A 97 11.20 0.47 19.40
N LYS A 98 11.86 -0.61 18.94
CA LYS A 98 12.40 -1.67 19.82
C LYS A 98 13.84 -1.43 20.28
N GLY A 99 14.50 -0.37 19.79
CA GLY A 99 15.90 -0.05 20.09
C GLY A 99 16.15 0.79 21.35
N SER A 100 15.10 1.29 22.03
CA SER A 100 15.24 2.30 23.10
C SER A 100 14.84 1.81 24.49
N GLN A 101 14.57 0.51 24.66
CA GLN A 101 14.40 -0.09 25.99
C GLN A 101 15.77 -0.61 26.46
N ASN A 102 16.58 0.27 27.05
CA ASN A 102 17.65 -0.11 27.98
C ASN A 102 17.38 0.62 29.32
N PRO A 103 17.60 -0.06 30.46
CA PRO A 103 17.08 0.32 31.78
C PRO A 103 17.60 1.66 32.32
#